data_AF-A0A9J6Q968-F1
#
_entry.id   AF-A0A9J6Q968-F1
#
_cell.length_a   1.000
_cell.length_b   1.000
_cell.length_c   1.000
_cell.angle_alpha   90.00
_cell.angle_beta   90.00
_cell.angle_gamma   90.00
#
_symmetry.space_group_name_H-M   'P 1'
#
loop_
_entity.id
_entity.type
_entity.pdbx_description
1 polymer ?
#
loop_
_entity_poly.entity_id
_entity_poly.type
_entity_poly.pdbx_seq_one_letter_code
_entity_poly.pdbx_strand_id
1 'polypeptide(L)'
;MKALLLLLLVAVLPARGAMDITRELVAPEHVTPGQPVTIAVTYWTDSWFNPPPEWPDFVIKNGALMTTPVPNQLLSRQQGGISWSGVRLERQVMAWDQGDLLLPATEITLTSASQAPVTVQLPELKKPIVWPKGVEQPDRFLPASRLTLSQKITQFHASNDDSLHAGDVVERTVTVEAGGIVATQIPQILYAIPGTDTQRLTPENTLLKSGRGEIEGARRVEKLRYLPSQAGSIVIPPVKLRWWDTTHQQWQNATLPGSTLQVAAARAAGSESALRGTTRESPWRTALIIAASIALAVVVWLTRRLLGRSLTYLHHIWRRFWTPVHLPKMTPDKRGER
;
A
#
# COMPACT_ATOMS: atom_id res chain seq x y z
N MET A 1 72.75 33.06 29.41
CA MET A 1 71.46 32.75 30.08
C MET A 1 70.24 33.26 29.32
N LYS A 2 70.14 34.54 28.93
CA LYS A 2 68.97 35.06 28.19
C LYS A 2 68.69 34.37 26.85
N ALA A 3 69.73 34.05 26.07
CA ALA A 3 69.59 33.33 24.80
C ALA A 3 69.08 31.88 24.98
N LEU A 4 69.47 31.21 26.08
CA LEU A 4 69.01 29.86 26.41
C LEU A 4 67.53 29.85 26.84
N LEU A 5 67.10 30.89 27.57
CA LEU A 5 65.71 31.11 27.97
C LEU A 5 64.79 31.44 26.78
N LEU A 6 65.28 32.18 25.80
CA LEU A 6 64.58 32.43 24.52
C LEU A 6 64.44 31.17 23.68
N LEU A 7 65.48 30.32 23.63
CA LEU A 7 65.45 29.03 22.94
C LEU A 7 64.49 28.04 23.62
N LEU A 8 64.43 28.04 24.95
CA LEU A 8 63.45 27.28 25.74
C LEU A 8 62.02 27.81 25.56
N LEU A 9 61.82 29.12 25.40
CA LEU A 9 60.48 29.68 25.14
C LEU A 9 59.95 29.32 23.76
N VAL A 10 60.81 29.25 22.74
CA VAL A 10 60.45 28.79 21.39
C VAL A 10 60.12 27.30 21.38
N ALA A 11 60.75 26.50 22.25
CA ALA A 11 60.50 25.07 22.38
C ALA A 11 59.17 24.71 23.10
N VAL A 12 58.46 25.69 23.67
CA VAL A 12 57.17 25.50 24.38
C VAL A 12 55.99 26.08 23.60
N LEU A 13 56.19 26.44 22.32
CA LEU A 13 55.05 26.80 21.46
C LEU A 13 54.09 25.60 21.41
N PRO A 14 52.79 25.79 21.73
CA PRO A 14 51.83 24.70 21.69
C PRO A 14 51.79 24.16 20.27
N ALA A 15 52.08 22.87 20.11
CA ALA A 15 51.92 22.18 18.84
C ALA A 15 50.44 22.26 18.45
N ARG A 16 50.12 23.04 17.43
CA ARG A 16 48.78 23.11 16.86
C ARG A 16 48.63 22.09 15.74
N GLY A 17 47.53 21.37 15.78
CA GLY A 17 47.12 20.46 14.72
C GLY A 17 46.40 21.25 13.64
N ALA A 18 46.83 21.09 12.39
CA ALA A 18 46.06 21.63 11.25
C ALA A 18 44.72 20.90 11.13
N MET A 19 43.63 21.63 10.86
CA MET A 19 42.33 21.01 10.55
C MET A 19 42.51 20.01 9.41
N ASP A 20 41.78 18.91 9.53
CA ASP A 20 41.86 17.80 8.58
C ASP A 20 40.45 17.34 8.25
N ILE A 21 40.21 16.99 7.00
CA ILE A 21 38.94 16.43 6.55
C ILE A 21 39.23 15.22 5.68
N THR A 22 38.58 14.12 6.02
CA THR A 22 38.68 12.87 5.29
C THR A 22 37.33 12.53 4.70
N ARG A 23 37.35 11.97 3.50
CA ARG A 23 36.17 11.44 2.82
C ARG A 23 36.49 10.00 2.43
N GLU A 24 35.63 9.08 2.82
CA GLU A 24 35.77 7.66 2.52
C GLU A 24 34.46 7.04 2.05
N LEU A 25 34.58 5.98 1.25
CA LEU A 25 33.46 5.16 0.85
C LEU A 25 33.56 3.81 1.59
N VAL A 26 32.70 3.63 2.58
CA VAL A 26 32.56 2.39 3.32
C VAL A 26 31.66 1.45 2.52
N ALA A 27 32.30 0.58 1.74
CA ALA A 27 31.66 -0.38 0.87
C ALA A 27 32.41 -1.72 0.89
N PRO A 28 31.71 -2.85 0.69
CA PRO A 28 32.37 -4.13 0.41
C PRO A 28 33.25 -4.06 -0.84
N GLU A 29 34.15 -5.02 -1.01
CA GLU A 29 35.03 -5.10 -2.19
C GLU A 29 34.21 -5.14 -3.50
N HIS A 30 33.17 -5.97 -3.53
CA HIS A 30 32.24 -6.13 -4.65
C HIS A 30 30.90 -5.50 -4.29
N VAL A 31 30.40 -4.62 -5.16
CA VAL A 31 29.11 -3.94 -4.98
C VAL A 31 28.26 -4.17 -6.21
N THR A 32 27.03 -4.61 -5.99
CA THR A 32 26.07 -4.87 -7.06
C THR A 32 25.07 -3.73 -7.16
N PRO A 33 24.43 -3.52 -8.33
CA PRO A 33 23.36 -2.54 -8.44
C PRO A 33 22.24 -2.82 -7.43
N GLY A 34 21.73 -1.77 -6.80
CA GLY A 34 20.73 -1.85 -5.74
C GLY A 34 21.28 -2.13 -4.35
N GLN A 35 22.60 -2.33 -4.17
CA GLN A 35 23.21 -2.47 -2.86
C GLN A 35 23.59 -1.08 -2.31
N PRO A 36 23.09 -0.68 -1.13
CA PRO A 36 23.47 0.58 -0.50
C PRO A 36 24.91 0.50 0.05
N VAL A 37 25.63 1.61 -0.08
CA VAL A 37 26.97 1.82 0.49
C VAL A 37 26.98 3.14 1.27
N THR A 38 27.94 3.31 2.17
CA THR A 38 28.02 4.49 3.03
C THR A 38 29.16 5.40 2.61
N ILE A 39 28.87 6.68 2.45
CA ILE A 39 29.88 7.74 2.37
C ILE A 39 30.05 8.29 3.78
N ALA A 40 31.28 8.35 4.26
CA ALA A 40 31.61 9.01 5.51
C ALA A 40 32.53 10.20 5.25
N VAL A 41 32.18 11.34 5.82
CA VAL A 41 33.03 12.54 5.83
C VAL A 41 33.36 12.83 7.29
N THR A 42 34.64 12.81 7.63
CA THR A 42 35.10 13.07 9.00
C THR A 42 35.94 14.32 9.03
N TYR A 43 35.44 15.33 9.75
CA TYR A 43 36.16 16.56 10.04
C TYR A 43 36.90 16.39 11.37
N TRP A 44 38.19 16.72 11.43
CA TRP A 44 39.01 16.86 12.63
C TRP A 44 39.52 18.29 12.87
N THR A 45 39.53 18.72 14.12
CA THR A 45 40.14 19.97 14.59
C THR A 45 40.83 19.75 15.94
N ASP A 46 41.91 20.48 16.24
CA ASP A 46 42.53 20.49 17.58
C ASP A 46 41.78 21.36 18.61
N SER A 47 40.68 21.97 18.18
CA SER A 47 39.84 22.91 18.94
C SER A 47 38.41 22.37 19.05
N TRP A 48 37.41 23.25 19.12
CA TRP A 48 35.99 22.94 19.07
C TRP A 48 35.29 23.57 17.86
N PHE A 49 34.12 23.04 17.52
CA PHE A 49 33.30 23.51 16.41
C PHE A 49 32.39 24.66 16.85
N ASN A 50 32.83 25.89 16.60
CA ASN A 50 32.00 27.08 16.68
C ASN A 50 32.47 28.11 15.63
N PRO A 51 31.75 28.29 14.51
CA PRO A 51 30.45 27.71 14.14
C PRO A 51 30.50 26.18 13.89
N PRO A 52 29.34 25.48 13.77
CA PRO A 52 29.32 24.08 13.35
C PRO A 52 29.98 23.90 11.97
N PRO A 53 30.54 22.71 11.67
CA PRO A 53 31.20 22.47 10.40
C PRO A 53 30.20 22.53 9.25
N GLU A 54 30.60 23.21 8.18
CA GLU A 54 29.92 23.12 6.90
C GLU A 54 30.30 21.81 6.22
N TRP A 55 29.34 21.20 5.52
CA TRP A 55 29.54 19.92 4.83
C TRP A 55 29.57 20.13 3.33
N PRO A 56 30.36 19.33 2.59
CA PRO A 56 30.41 19.46 1.14
C PRO A 56 29.07 19.03 0.54
N ASP A 57 28.77 19.56 -0.65
CA ASP A 57 27.67 19.04 -1.45
C ASP A 57 27.96 17.58 -1.84
N PHE A 58 26.98 16.71 -1.58
CA PHE A 58 27.08 15.28 -1.93
C PHE A 58 26.64 15.06 -3.37
N VAL A 59 27.39 15.64 -4.31
CA VAL A 59 27.20 15.37 -5.75
C VAL A 59 27.64 13.93 -6.03
N ILE A 60 26.73 13.13 -6.60
CA ILE A 60 27.00 11.73 -6.93
C ILE A 60 26.67 11.51 -8.40
N LYS A 61 27.57 10.85 -9.13
CA LYS A 61 27.29 10.33 -10.46
C LYS A 61 27.05 8.82 -10.38
N ASN A 62 26.10 8.33 -11.19
CA ASN A 62 25.65 6.94 -11.19
C ASN A 62 25.15 6.44 -9.82
N GLY A 63 24.38 7.27 -9.11
CA GLY A 63 23.79 6.90 -7.83
C GLY A 63 22.91 7.98 -7.24
N ALA A 64 22.20 7.64 -6.18
CA ALA A 64 21.32 8.55 -5.45
C ALA A 64 21.58 8.48 -3.95
N LEU A 65 21.49 9.64 -3.28
CA LEU A 65 21.44 9.72 -1.82
C LEU A 65 20.13 9.13 -1.33
N MET A 66 20.22 8.35 -0.26
CA MET A 66 19.05 7.90 0.48
C MET A 66 18.59 9.02 1.41
N THR A 67 17.28 9.25 1.48
CA THR A 67 16.67 10.36 2.23
C THR A 67 16.59 10.13 3.75
N THR A 68 17.18 9.05 4.26
CA THR A 68 17.10 8.73 5.68
C THR A 68 18.15 9.52 6.45
N PRO A 69 17.75 10.32 7.45
CA PRO A 69 18.69 11.08 8.26
C PRO A 69 19.51 10.13 9.14
N VAL A 70 20.82 10.15 8.96
CA VAL A 70 21.79 9.51 9.87
C VAL A 70 22.38 10.62 10.76
N PRO A 71 22.32 10.48 12.09
CA PRO A 71 22.85 11.47 13.02
C PRO A 71 24.38 11.52 12.91
N ASN A 72 24.93 12.72 13.13
CA ASN A 72 26.37 12.92 13.14
C ASN A 72 26.98 12.25 14.37
N GLN A 73 28.19 11.70 14.21
CA GLN A 73 28.94 11.11 15.32
C GLN A 73 30.00 12.10 15.81
N LEU A 74 30.10 12.24 17.13
CA LEU A 74 31.18 13.00 17.76
C LEU A 74 32.33 12.04 18.06
N LEU A 75 33.52 12.39 17.61
CA LEU A 75 34.73 11.59 17.76
C LEU A 75 35.78 12.37 18.55
N SER A 76 36.67 11.64 19.21
CA SER A 76 37.86 12.19 19.85
C SER A 76 39.05 11.27 19.56
N ARG A 77 40.22 11.84 19.30
CA ARG A 77 41.47 11.08 19.17
C ARG A 77 42.64 11.83 19.80
N GLN A 78 43.61 11.09 20.30
CA GLN A 78 44.91 11.62 20.71
C GLN A 78 45.94 11.24 19.65
N GLN A 79 46.57 12.22 19.01
CA GLN A 79 47.57 11.97 17.97
C GLN A 79 48.64 13.06 18.01
N GLY A 80 49.91 12.65 18.06
CA GLY A 80 51.04 13.59 18.13
C GLY A 80 51.06 14.45 19.40
N GLY A 81 50.49 13.96 20.51
CA GLY A 81 50.36 14.73 21.75
C GLY A 81 49.24 15.79 21.73
N ILE A 82 48.46 15.84 20.66
CA ILE A 82 47.35 16.78 20.49
C ILE A 82 46.02 16.03 20.67
N SER A 83 45.10 16.66 21.39
CA SER A 83 43.71 16.22 21.53
C SER A 83 42.90 16.76 20.36
N TRP A 84 42.28 15.86 19.60
CA TRP A 84 41.47 16.21 18.44
C TRP A 84 39.99 15.99 18.72
N SER A 85 39.17 16.94 18.31
CA SER A 85 37.71 16.84 18.24
C SER A 85 37.31 16.54 16.81
N GLY A 86 36.43 15.56 16.62
CA GLY A 86 35.95 15.18 15.29
C GLY A 86 34.44 15.12 15.18
N VAL A 87 33.93 15.42 13.99
CA VAL A 87 32.53 15.15 13.62
C VAL A 87 32.53 14.28 12.38
N ARG A 88 31.84 13.14 12.44
CA ARG A 88 31.67 12.21 11.33
C ARG A 88 30.23 12.27 10.83
N LEU A 89 30.09 12.64 9.56
CA LEU A 89 28.84 12.66 8.81
C LEU A 89 28.75 11.43 7.93
N GLU A 90 27.68 10.66 8.07
CA GLU A 90 27.44 9.48 7.23
C GLU A 90 26.20 9.69 6.36
N ARG A 91 26.29 9.24 5.10
CA ARG A 91 25.19 9.25 4.14
C ARG A 91 25.18 7.93 3.40
N GLN A 92 24.00 7.32 3.26
CA GLN A 92 23.84 6.13 2.45
C GLN A 92 23.55 6.53 1.00
N VAL A 93 24.18 5.83 0.07
CA VAL A 93 24.03 6.02 -1.37
C VAL A 93 23.85 4.68 -2.06
N MET A 94 23.14 4.69 -3.18
CA MET A 94 22.86 3.49 -3.94
C MET A 94 22.88 3.78 -5.43
N ALA A 95 23.51 2.90 -6.20
CA ALA A 95 23.49 2.89 -7.65
C ALA A 95 22.46 1.86 -8.13
N TRP A 96 21.59 2.23 -9.07
CA TRP A 96 20.55 1.34 -9.60
C TRP A 96 21.01 0.49 -10.79
N ASP A 97 22.11 0.86 -11.43
CA ASP A 97 22.68 0.16 -12.57
C ASP A 97 24.20 0.00 -12.40
N GLN A 98 24.80 -0.82 -13.26
CA GLN A 98 26.24 -1.01 -13.33
C GLN A 98 26.97 0.27 -13.78
N GLY A 99 28.24 0.33 -13.47
CA GLY A 99 29.12 1.45 -13.80
C GLY A 99 29.79 2.02 -12.56
N ASP A 100 30.42 3.17 -12.69
CA ASP A 100 31.21 3.74 -11.62
C ASP A 100 30.38 4.69 -10.77
N LEU A 101 30.09 4.29 -9.52
CA LEU A 101 29.60 5.21 -8.50
C LEU A 101 30.71 6.20 -8.18
N LEU A 102 30.49 7.47 -8.52
CA LEU A 102 31.53 8.50 -8.47
C LEU A 102 31.12 9.65 -7.56
N LEU A 103 32.00 10.00 -6.64
CA LEU A 103 31.96 11.25 -5.90
C LEU A 103 33.11 12.12 -6.45
N PRO A 104 32.82 13.18 -7.21
CA PRO A 104 33.84 14.00 -7.82
C PRO A 104 34.72 14.68 -6.76
N ALA A 105 35.93 15.08 -7.16
CA ALA A 105 36.75 15.94 -6.33
C ALA A 105 36.01 17.25 -6.03
N THR A 106 36.14 17.76 -4.81
CA THR A 106 35.48 19.01 -4.40
C THR A 106 36.36 19.77 -3.42
N GLU A 107 36.34 21.09 -3.52
CA GLU A 107 36.92 21.98 -2.53
C GLU A 107 35.94 22.19 -1.38
N ILE A 108 36.49 22.34 -0.17
CA ILE A 108 35.73 22.77 0.99
C ILE A 108 36.61 23.64 1.89
N THR A 109 36.01 24.68 2.46
CA THR A 109 36.67 25.54 3.44
C THR A 109 36.32 25.08 4.85
N LEU A 110 37.33 24.64 5.59
CA LEU A 110 37.23 24.20 6.97
C LEU A 110 37.27 25.40 7.91
N THR A 111 36.32 25.45 8.85
CA THR A 111 36.26 26.46 9.91
C THR A 111 36.16 25.81 11.29
N SER A 112 36.90 26.33 12.26
CA SER A 112 36.80 25.94 13.67
C SER A 112 37.16 27.11 14.58
N ALA A 113 36.87 26.98 15.87
CA ALA A 113 37.18 28.04 16.83
C ALA A 113 38.69 28.24 16.96
N SER A 114 39.13 29.50 17.00
CA SER A 114 40.52 29.90 17.25
C SER A 114 41.55 29.39 16.24
N GLN A 115 41.11 29.03 15.03
CA GLN A 115 41.96 28.67 13.90
C GLN A 115 41.55 29.47 12.65
N ALA A 116 42.52 29.80 11.79
CA ALA A 116 42.23 30.43 10.51
C ALA A 116 41.55 29.41 9.58
N PRO A 117 40.58 29.83 8.73
CA PRO A 117 39.97 28.94 7.77
C PRO A 117 41.01 28.29 6.84
N VAL A 118 40.81 27.01 6.52
CA VAL A 118 41.71 26.25 5.62
C VAL A 118 40.88 25.63 4.51
N THR A 119 41.20 25.95 3.26
CA THR A 119 40.57 25.28 2.11
C THR A 119 41.31 23.98 1.81
N VAL A 120 40.58 22.88 1.79
CA VAL A 120 41.10 21.53 1.53
C VAL A 120 40.43 20.95 0.29
N GLN A 121 41.22 20.22 -0.49
CA GLN A 121 40.75 19.46 -1.63
C GLN A 121 40.38 18.04 -1.21
N LEU A 122 39.10 17.67 -1.35
CA LEU A 122 38.65 16.31 -1.18
C LEU A 122 38.85 15.54 -2.50
N PRO A 123 39.70 14.51 -2.55
CA PRO A 123 39.99 13.78 -3.77
C PRO A 123 38.79 12.95 -4.21
N GLU A 124 38.64 12.75 -5.52
CA GLU A 124 37.60 11.90 -6.10
C GLU A 124 37.56 10.50 -5.45
N LEU A 125 36.35 10.02 -5.15
CA LEU A 125 36.13 8.63 -4.77
C LEU A 125 35.35 7.90 -5.86
N LYS A 126 35.77 6.69 -6.16
CA LYS A 126 35.22 5.87 -7.22
C LYS A 126 34.98 4.45 -6.72
N LYS A 127 33.81 3.89 -7.04
CA LYS A 127 33.51 2.48 -6.77
C LYS A 127 32.82 1.83 -7.96
N PRO A 128 33.42 0.77 -8.54
CA PRO A 128 32.75 0.03 -9.60
C PRO A 128 31.56 -0.74 -9.03
N ILE A 129 30.42 -0.57 -9.69
CA ILE A 129 29.17 -1.29 -9.45
C ILE A 129 29.01 -2.28 -10.59
N VAL A 130 28.96 -3.57 -10.28
CA VAL A 130 29.04 -4.63 -11.29
C VAL A 130 27.93 -5.65 -11.06
N TRP A 131 27.24 -6.03 -12.13
CA TRP A 131 26.29 -7.13 -12.08
C TRP A 131 27.01 -8.44 -11.77
N PRO A 132 26.49 -9.28 -10.86
CA PRO A 132 26.96 -10.65 -10.71
C PRO A 132 26.92 -11.43 -12.02
N LYS A 133 27.81 -12.41 -12.16
CA LYS A 133 27.81 -13.31 -13.32
C LYS A 133 26.46 -14.05 -13.42
N GLY A 134 25.89 -14.09 -14.62
CA GLY A 134 24.63 -14.79 -14.89
C GLY A 134 23.36 -14.03 -14.52
N VAL A 135 23.44 -12.70 -14.32
CA VAL A 135 22.25 -11.83 -14.25
C VAL A 135 21.80 -11.51 -15.67
N GLU A 136 20.71 -12.15 -16.11
CA GLU A 136 20.08 -11.89 -17.42
C GLU A 136 18.80 -11.03 -17.30
N GLN A 137 18.24 -10.93 -16.09
CA GLN A 137 16.98 -10.20 -15.80
C GLN A 137 17.17 -9.24 -14.62
N PRO A 138 17.71 -8.03 -14.87
CA PRO A 138 17.98 -7.04 -13.80
C PRO A 138 16.71 -6.61 -13.05
N ASP A 139 15.55 -6.61 -13.71
CA ASP A 139 14.25 -6.23 -13.13
C ASP A 139 13.78 -7.14 -11.97
N ARG A 140 14.42 -8.30 -11.80
CA ARG A 140 14.13 -9.27 -10.72
C ARG A 140 15.33 -9.48 -9.79
N PHE A 141 16.33 -8.61 -9.86
CA PHE A 141 17.51 -8.70 -9.02
C PHE A 141 17.25 -8.13 -7.63
N LEU A 142 17.37 -8.97 -6.61
CA LEU A 142 17.21 -8.60 -5.20
C LEU A 142 18.54 -8.82 -4.46
N PRO A 143 19.40 -7.79 -4.32
CA PRO A 143 20.66 -7.90 -3.62
C PRO A 143 20.48 -7.69 -2.12
N ALA A 144 20.49 -8.75 -1.32
CA ALA A 144 20.33 -8.63 0.13
C ALA A 144 21.51 -9.24 0.88
N SER A 145 21.82 -8.74 2.07
CA SER A 145 22.83 -9.36 2.97
C SER A 145 22.25 -10.51 3.80
N ARG A 146 20.93 -10.52 3.96
CA ARG A 146 20.13 -11.58 4.60
C ARG A 146 18.72 -11.51 4.06
N LEU A 147 18.00 -12.64 4.02
CA LEU A 147 16.59 -12.65 3.65
C LEU A 147 15.83 -13.68 4.48
N THR A 148 14.74 -13.24 5.09
CA THR A 148 13.78 -14.08 5.81
C THR A 148 12.43 -13.99 5.12
N LEU A 149 11.80 -15.15 4.94
CA LEU A 149 10.49 -15.27 4.33
C LEU A 149 9.57 -16.02 5.29
N SER A 150 8.43 -15.44 5.65
CA SER A 150 7.45 -16.05 6.53
C SER A 150 6.04 -15.90 5.97
N GLN A 151 5.14 -16.79 6.38
CA GLN A 151 3.73 -16.72 5.98
C GLN A 151 2.78 -17.01 7.14
N LYS A 152 1.60 -16.42 7.04
CA LYS A 152 0.42 -16.73 7.86
C LYS A 152 -0.79 -16.89 6.96
N ILE A 153 -1.54 -17.97 7.16
CA ILE A 153 -2.82 -18.20 6.49
C ILE A 153 -3.91 -18.09 7.56
N THR A 154 -4.83 -17.14 7.37
CA THR A 154 -5.95 -16.89 8.28
C THR A 154 -7.24 -17.21 7.54
N GLN A 155 -8.10 -18.01 8.14
CA GLN A 155 -9.43 -18.31 7.60
C GLN A 155 -10.45 -17.46 8.35
N PHE A 156 -11.34 -16.80 7.61
CA PHE A 156 -12.43 -16.01 8.14
C PHE A 156 -13.74 -16.71 7.79
N HIS A 157 -14.37 -17.29 8.80
CA HIS A 157 -15.60 -18.06 8.68
C HIS A 157 -16.81 -17.19 8.98
N ALA A 158 -17.89 -17.34 8.21
CA ALA A 158 -19.14 -16.65 8.48
C ALA A 158 -19.92 -17.19 9.71
N SER A 159 -19.52 -18.35 10.25
CA SER A 159 -20.16 -19.01 11.40
C SER A 159 -19.12 -19.63 12.33
N ASN A 160 -19.54 -20.10 13.51
CA ASN A 160 -18.69 -20.73 14.51
C ASN A 160 -18.29 -22.19 14.20
N ASP A 161 -18.34 -22.62 12.94
CA ASP A 161 -17.82 -23.93 12.51
C ASP A 161 -16.37 -23.76 12.01
N ASP A 162 -15.51 -24.69 12.39
CA ASP A 162 -14.10 -24.75 12.01
C ASP A 162 -13.89 -25.13 10.54
N SER A 163 -14.93 -25.61 9.85
CA SER A 163 -14.81 -25.96 8.43
C SER A 163 -14.95 -24.74 7.50
N LEU A 164 -14.05 -24.66 6.51
CA LEU A 164 -14.06 -23.64 5.47
C LEU A 164 -15.15 -23.96 4.44
N HIS A 165 -16.08 -23.04 4.20
CA HIS A 165 -17.16 -23.21 3.22
C HIS A 165 -17.02 -22.25 2.04
N ALA A 166 -17.70 -22.54 0.94
CA ALA A 166 -17.86 -21.58 -0.15
C ALA A 166 -18.51 -20.28 0.38
N GLY A 167 -17.91 -19.14 0.04
CA GLY A 167 -18.25 -17.81 0.55
C GLY A 167 -17.42 -17.35 1.75
N ASP A 168 -16.69 -18.24 2.44
CA ASP A 168 -15.71 -17.85 3.47
C ASP A 168 -14.44 -17.26 2.81
N VAL A 169 -13.64 -16.52 3.59
CA VAL A 169 -12.43 -15.86 3.07
C VAL A 169 -11.17 -16.50 3.64
N VAL A 170 -10.20 -16.78 2.77
CA VAL A 170 -8.85 -17.19 3.18
C VAL A 170 -7.88 -16.06 2.88
N GLU A 171 -7.26 -15.49 3.91
CA GLU A 171 -6.22 -14.47 3.74
C GLU A 171 -4.83 -15.10 3.92
N ARG A 172 -4.00 -14.99 2.89
CA ARG A 172 -2.58 -15.31 2.96
C ARG A 172 -1.79 -14.03 3.12
N THR A 173 -1.10 -13.93 4.25
CA THR A 173 -0.11 -12.88 4.53
C THR A 173 1.28 -13.47 4.34
N VAL A 174 2.11 -12.82 3.53
CA VAL A 174 3.53 -13.16 3.37
C VAL A 174 4.37 -11.95 3.77
N THR A 175 5.33 -12.18 4.64
CA THR A 175 6.28 -11.16 5.09
C THR A 175 7.67 -11.49 4.57
N VAL A 176 8.28 -10.53 3.90
CA VAL A 176 9.68 -10.58 3.48
C VAL A 176 10.45 -9.55 4.28
N GLU A 177 11.51 -9.98 4.95
CA GLU A 177 12.49 -9.10 5.57
C GLU A 177 13.84 -9.34 4.91
N ALA A 178 14.47 -8.29 4.42
CA ALA A 178 15.77 -8.40 3.75
C ALA A 178 16.71 -7.27 4.16
N GLY A 179 17.98 -7.61 4.34
CA GLY A 179 19.02 -6.70 4.78
C GLY A 179 19.69 -5.96 3.62
N GLY A 180 20.06 -4.70 3.85
CA GLY A 180 20.80 -3.89 2.88
C GLY A 180 20.00 -3.58 1.61
N ILE A 181 18.69 -3.33 1.74
CA ILE A 181 17.81 -2.96 0.64
C ILE A 181 16.74 -1.96 1.08
N VAL A 182 16.03 -1.38 0.12
CA VAL A 182 14.75 -0.69 0.32
C VAL A 182 13.57 -1.57 -0.04
N ALA A 183 12.41 -1.33 0.59
CA ALA A 183 11.23 -2.19 0.45
C ALA A 183 10.71 -2.28 -1.00
N THR A 184 10.93 -1.23 -1.80
CA THR A 184 10.52 -1.16 -3.20
C THR A 184 11.32 -2.09 -4.11
N GLN A 185 12.48 -2.59 -3.67
CA GLN A 185 13.25 -3.60 -4.40
C GLN A 185 12.66 -5.00 -4.25
N ILE A 186 11.88 -5.26 -3.21
CA ILE A 186 11.25 -6.58 -3.01
C ILE A 186 10.17 -6.75 -4.08
N PRO A 187 10.28 -7.75 -4.97
CA PRO A 187 9.31 -7.96 -6.03
C PRO A 187 7.98 -8.40 -5.45
N GLN A 188 6.95 -8.40 -6.29
CA GLN A 188 5.67 -8.98 -5.92
C GLN A 188 5.82 -10.48 -5.61
N ILE A 189 5.24 -10.92 -4.50
CA ILE A 189 5.42 -12.28 -3.98
C ILE A 189 4.17 -13.13 -4.19
N LEU A 190 2.99 -12.54 -3.91
CA LEU A 190 1.71 -13.24 -4.03
C LEU A 190 1.06 -12.99 -5.39
N TYR A 191 0.44 -14.02 -5.96
CA TYR A 191 -0.25 -13.98 -7.25
C TYR A 191 -1.61 -14.66 -7.13
N ALA A 192 -2.57 -14.22 -7.95
CA ALA A 192 -3.91 -14.80 -8.00
C ALA A 192 -3.85 -16.27 -8.44
N ILE A 193 -4.71 -17.10 -7.86
CA ILE A 193 -4.87 -18.50 -8.26
C ILE A 193 -5.94 -18.55 -9.36
N PRO A 194 -5.67 -19.12 -10.55
CA PRO A 194 -6.68 -19.25 -11.60
C PRO A 194 -7.93 -19.98 -11.10
N GLY A 195 -9.11 -19.45 -11.43
CA GLY A 195 -10.40 -20.04 -11.05
C GLY A 195 -10.86 -19.78 -9.61
N THR A 196 -10.15 -18.95 -8.85
CA THR A 196 -10.59 -18.47 -7.53
C THR A 196 -10.66 -16.95 -7.54
N ASP A 197 -11.73 -16.37 -7.01
CA ASP A 197 -11.81 -14.92 -6.86
C ASP A 197 -10.78 -14.46 -5.83
N THR A 198 -9.99 -13.45 -6.19
CA THR A 198 -8.92 -12.95 -5.33
C THR A 198 -8.96 -11.43 -5.19
N GLN A 199 -8.64 -10.97 -3.98
CA GLN A 199 -8.47 -9.56 -3.68
C GLN A 199 -7.07 -9.32 -3.14
N ARG A 200 -6.25 -8.59 -3.89
CA ARG A 200 -4.95 -8.12 -3.41
C ARG A 200 -5.15 -6.88 -2.55
N LEU A 201 -4.52 -6.87 -1.37
CA LEU A 201 -4.44 -5.66 -0.56
C LEU A 201 -3.14 -4.91 -0.87
N THR A 202 -3.15 -3.59 -0.64
CA THR A 202 -1.96 -2.76 -0.77
C THR A 202 -0.85 -3.29 0.13
N PRO A 203 0.37 -3.52 -0.42
CA PRO A 203 1.49 -4.01 0.37
C PRO A 203 1.95 -2.96 1.38
N GLU A 204 2.33 -3.43 2.58
CA GLU A 204 2.87 -2.59 3.64
C GLU A 204 4.41 -2.65 3.58
N ASN A 205 5.04 -1.50 3.34
CA ASN A 205 6.50 -1.37 3.23
C ASN A 205 7.04 -0.64 4.47
N THR A 206 8.09 -1.17 5.08
CA THR A 206 8.74 -0.57 6.25
C THR A 206 10.26 -0.62 6.09
N LEU A 207 10.95 0.48 6.36
CA LEU A 207 12.42 0.47 6.46
C LEU A 207 12.83 -0.10 7.81
N LEU A 208 13.79 -1.02 7.81
CA LEU A 208 14.44 -1.50 9.01
C LEU A 208 15.62 -0.59 9.27
N LYS A 209 15.61 0.07 10.42
CA LYS A 209 16.66 1.02 10.81
C LYS A 209 17.45 0.46 11.99
N SER A 210 18.76 0.73 12.00
CA SER A 210 19.59 0.51 13.18
C SER A 210 19.15 1.43 14.31
N GLY A 211 19.66 1.18 15.52
CA GLY A 211 19.48 2.10 16.66
C GLY A 211 19.96 3.54 16.37
N ARG A 212 20.83 3.73 15.37
CA ARG A 212 21.31 5.04 14.90
C ARG A 212 20.50 5.61 13.74
N GLY A 213 19.50 4.92 13.22
CA GLY A 213 18.67 5.41 12.11
C GLY A 213 19.18 5.07 10.70
N GLU A 214 20.34 4.42 10.57
CA GLU A 214 20.84 3.88 9.29
C GLU A 214 19.89 2.82 8.75
N ILE A 215 19.66 2.77 7.44
CA ILE A 215 18.87 1.70 6.85
C ILE A 215 19.69 0.42 6.87
N GLU A 216 19.25 -0.56 7.67
CA GLU A 216 19.81 -1.91 7.71
C GLU A 216 19.13 -2.86 6.75
N GLY A 217 17.97 -2.47 6.21
CA GLY A 217 17.17 -3.29 5.33
C GLY A 217 15.73 -2.81 5.23
N ALA A 218 14.87 -3.70 4.77
CA ALA A 218 13.45 -3.42 4.62
C ALA A 218 12.59 -4.65 4.90
N ARG A 219 11.35 -4.36 5.27
CA ARG A 219 10.27 -5.32 5.41
C ARG A 219 9.15 -4.99 4.44
N ARG A 220 8.65 -5.99 3.73
CA ARG A 220 7.44 -5.92 2.90
C ARG A 220 6.44 -6.97 3.35
N VAL A 221 5.22 -6.57 3.60
CA VAL A 221 4.10 -7.47 3.93
C VAL A 221 3.10 -7.42 2.77
N GLU A 222 2.88 -8.56 2.13
CA GLU A 222 1.84 -8.72 1.10
C GLU A 222 0.68 -9.56 1.64
N LYS A 223 -0.54 -9.12 1.34
CA LYS A 223 -1.77 -9.83 1.71
C LYS A 223 -2.61 -10.10 0.47
N LEU A 224 -3.02 -11.35 0.29
CA LEU A 224 -3.92 -11.78 -0.77
C LEU A 224 -5.07 -12.58 -0.15
N ARG A 225 -6.30 -12.16 -0.44
CA ARG A 225 -7.51 -12.85 0.00
C ARG A 225 -8.04 -13.71 -1.14
N TYR A 226 -8.40 -14.94 -0.83
CA TYR A 226 -9.08 -15.88 -1.70
C TYR A 226 -10.52 -16.03 -1.24
N LEU A 227 -11.46 -15.95 -2.17
CA LEU A 227 -12.90 -16.12 -1.93
C LEU A 227 -13.38 -17.31 -2.78
N PRO A 228 -13.32 -18.54 -2.26
CA PRO A 228 -13.91 -19.68 -2.94
C PRO A 228 -15.42 -19.52 -3.11
N SER A 229 -15.90 -19.61 -4.34
CA SER A 229 -17.33 -19.54 -4.66
C SER A 229 -18.02 -20.90 -4.72
N GLN A 230 -17.25 -22.00 -4.74
CA GLN A 230 -17.76 -23.37 -4.85
C GLN A 230 -17.04 -24.33 -3.89
N ALA A 231 -17.70 -25.45 -3.58
CA ALA A 231 -17.08 -26.55 -2.86
C ALA A 231 -15.95 -27.18 -3.67
N GLY A 232 -14.94 -27.71 -3.00
CA GLY A 232 -13.82 -28.38 -3.64
C GLY A 232 -12.51 -28.14 -2.92
N SER A 233 -11.40 -28.20 -3.65
CA SER A 233 -10.08 -28.04 -3.10
C SER A 233 -9.39 -26.82 -3.68
N ILE A 234 -8.86 -25.95 -2.81
CA ILE A 234 -8.02 -24.81 -3.22
C ILE A 234 -6.56 -25.19 -2.95
N VAL A 235 -5.72 -25.11 -3.98
CA VAL A 235 -4.29 -25.30 -3.86
C VAL A 235 -3.60 -23.93 -3.73
N ILE A 236 -3.12 -23.62 -2.54
CA ILE A 236 -2.28 -22.45 -2.27
C ILE A 236 -0.87 -22.76 -2.77
N PRO A 237 -0.36 -22.06 -3.81
CA PRO A 237 0.92 -22.41 -4.40
C PRO A 237 2.09 -22.12 -3.45
N PRO A 238 3.18 -22.90 -3.52
CA PRO A 238 4.41 -22.54 -2.84
C PRO A 238 4.94 -21.21 -3.37
N VAL A 239 5.61 -20.44 -2.51
CA VAL A 239 6.32 -19.24 -2.92
C VAL A 239 7.80 -19.58 -3.03
N LYS A 240 8.44 -19.16 -4.12
CA LYS A 240 9.90 -19.24 -4.28
C LYS A 240 10.41 -17.85 -4.66
N LEU A 241 11.30 -17.31 -3.83
CA LEU A 241 11.96 -16.03 -4.06
C LEU A 241 13.45 -16.26 -4.21
N ARG A 242 13.95 -16.04 -5.41
CA ARG A 242 15.39 -16.04 -5.70
C ARG A 242 15.97 -14.67 -5.36
N TRP A 243 17.13 -14.64 -4.73
CA TRP A 243 17.81 -13.40 -4.32
C TRP A 243 19.33 -13.57 -4.38
N TRP A 244 20.05 -12.47 -4.54
CA TRP A 244 21.51 -12.47 -4.53
C TRP A 244 22.01 -12.16 -3.13
N ASP A 245 22.75 -13.10 -2.55
CA ASP A 245 23.40 -12.93 -1.25
C ASP A 245 24.66 -12.09 -1.42
N THR A 246 24.62 -10.84 -0.96
CA THR A 246 25.74 -9.90 -1.06
C THR A 246 26.86 -10.19 -0.08
N THR A 247 26.62 -11.01 0.95
CA THR A 247 27.64 -11.44 1.91
C THR A 247 28.45 -12.60 1.34
N HIS A 248 27.79 -13.60 0.76
CA HIS A 248 28.45 -14.79 0.20
C HIS A 248 28.69 -14.71 -1.31
N GLN A 249 28.22 -13.65 -1.97
CA GLN A 249 28.35 -13.42 -3.42
C GLN A 249 27.83 -14.61 -4.25
N GLN A 250 26.62 -15.08 -3.93
CA GLN A 250 25.98 -16.20 -4.62
C GLN A 250 24.45 -16.10 -4.66
N TRP A 251 23.84 -16.80 -5.61
CA TRP A 251 22.38 -16.91 -5.69
C TRP A 251 21.83 -17.83 -4.61
N GLN A 252 20.79 -17.37 -3.92
CA GLN A 252 20.06 -18.10 -2.90
C GLN A 252 18.56 -18.15 -3.24
N ASN A 253 17.85 -19.11 -2.65
CA ASN A 253 16.40 -19.25 -2.78
C ASN A 253 15.75 -19.33 -1.40
N ALA A 254 14.78 -18.46 -1.14
CA ALA A 254 13.87 -18.58 -0.02
C ALA A 254 12.55 -19.18 -0.48
N THR A 255 12.04 -20.16 0.26
CA THR A 255 10.83 -20.90 -0.14
C THR A 255 9.84 -21.00 1.00
N LEU A 256 8.56 -20.80 0.67
CA LEU A 256 7.45 -21.12 1.56
C LEU A 256 6.69 -22.33 1.01
N PRO A 257 6.31 -23.28 1.88
CA PRO A 257 5.49 -24.40 1.45
C PRO A 257 4.13 -23.90 0.95
N GLY A 258 3.63 -24.58 -0.08
CA GLY A 258 2.22 -24.48 -0.46
C GLY A 258 1.35 -25.28 0.52
N SER A 259 0.04 -25.15 0.39
CA SER A 259 -0.92 -25.93 1.16
C SER A 259 -2.19 -26.16 0.37
N THR A 260 -2.93 -27.19 0.74
CA THR A 260 -4.23 -27.51 0.13
C THR A 260 -5.31 -27.34 1.18
N LEU A 261 -6.32 -26.54 0.87
CA LEU A 261 -7.48 -26.31 1.74
C LEU A 261 -8.70 -26.99 1.14
N GLN A 262 -9.48 -27.64 1.98
CA GLN A 262 -10.77 -28.23 1.58
C GLN A 262 -11.89 -27.23 1.87
N VAL A 263 -12.74 -27.01 0.89
CA VAL A 263 -13.88 -26.10 0.92
C VAL A 263 -15.16 -26.92 0.85
N ALA A 264 -15.96 -26.85 1.91
CA ALA A 264 -17.29 -27.43 1.94
C ALA A 264 -18.28 -26.63 1.08
N ALA A 265 -19.44 -27.23 0.80
CA ALA A 265 -20.54 -26.55 0.12
C ALA A 265 -20.92 -25.25 0.81
N ALA A 266 -21.47 -24.29 0.07
CA ALA A 266 -21.99 -23.08 0.68
C ALA A 266 -23.00 -23.46 1.78
N ARG A 267 -22.98 -22.72 2.89
CA ARG A 267 -23.96 -22.93 3.95
C ARG A 267 -25.36 -22.68 3.38
N ALA A 268 -26.33 -23.50 3.78
CA ALA A 268 -27.72 -23.25 3.44
C ALA A 268 -28.06 -21.83 3.91
N ALA A 269 -28.43 -20.95 2.97
CA ALA A 269 -28.89 -19.62 3.33
C ALA A 269 -30.02 -19.80 4.34
N GLY A 270 -29.85 -19.25 5.55
CA GLY A 270 -30.91 -19.21 6.54
C GLY A 270 -32.17 -18.70 5.83
N SER A 271 -33.24 -19.50 5.88
CA SER A 271 -34.35 -19.46 4.94
C SER A 271 -34.61 -18.03 4.45
N GLU A 272 -34.54 -17.79 3.15
CA GLU A 272 -34.93 -16.52 2.54
C GLU A 272 -36.38 -16.12 2.95
N SER A 273 -37.16 -17.12 3.37
CA SER A 273 -38.46 -16.99 4.04
C SER A 273 -38.45 -16.18 5.34
N ALA A 274 -37.32 -16.03 6.04
CA ALA A 274 -37.17 -15.20 7.24
C ALA A 274 -36.88 -13.72 6.89
N LEU A 275 -36.35 -13.45 5.70
CA LEU A 275 -36.13 -12.10 5.16
C LEU A 275 -37.32 -11.59 4.34
N ARG A 276 -38.21 -12.49 3.90
CA ARG A 276 -39.55 -12.12 3.45
C ARG A 276 -40.31 -11.54 4.65
N GLY A 277 -40.23 -10.23 4.80
CA GLY A 277 -41.16 -9.50 5.66
C GLY A 277 -42.56 -9.89 5.25
N THR A 278 -43.21 -10.75 6.03
CA THR A 278 -44.64 -10.95 5.87
C THR A 278 -45.23 -9.58 6.16
N THR A 279 -45.72 -8.89 5.13
CA THR A 279 -46.66 -7.81 5.33
C THR A 279 -47.86 -8.47 5.99
N ARG A 280 -47.82 -8.57 7.32
CA ARG A 280 -48.94 -9.01 8.14
C ARG A 280 -50.02 -8.00 7.78
N GLU A 281 -50.93 -8.39 6.88
CA GLU A 281 -52.00 -7.52 6.44
C GLU A 281 -52.70 -7.05 7.71
N SER A 282 -52.50 -5.77 7.99
CA SER A 282 -52.85 -5.24 9.28
C SER A 282 -54.37 -5.17 9.34
N PRO A 283 -55.02 -5.75 10.37
CA PRO A 283 -56.48 -5.90 10.43
C PRO A 283 -57.23 -4.56 10.37
N TRP A 284 -56.54 -3.42 10.55
CA TRP A 284 -57.12 -2.09 10.36
C TRP A 284 -57.42 -1.76 8.90
N ARG A 285 -56.67 -2.31 7.92
CA ARG A 285 -56.93 -2.07 6.49
C ARG A 285 -58.24 -2.73 6.07
N THR A 286 -58.47 -3.98 6.48
CA THR A 286 -59.74 -4.67 6.28
C THR A 286 -60.87 -3.97 7.03
N ALA A 287 -60.62 -3.47 8.25
CA ALA A 287 -61.62 -2.70 9.00
C ALA A 287 -62.00 -1.39 8.30
N LEU A 288 -61.05 -0.66 7.70
CA LEU A 288 -61.33 0.56 6.94
C LEU A 288 -62.13 0.28 5.65
N ILE A 289 -61.81 -0.79 4.93
CA ILE A 289 -62.56 -1.18 3.72
C ILE A 289 -64.01 -1.52 4.11
N ILE A 290 -64.20 -2.29 5.19
CA ILE A 290 -65.53 -2.60 5.72
C ILE A 290 -66.25 -1.31 6.11
N ALA A 291 -65.62 -0.42 6.88
CA ALA A 291 -66.22 0.85 7.28
C ALA A 291 -66.61 1.74 6.07
N ALA A 292 -65.73 1.84 5.07
CA ALA A 292 -65.99 2.60 3.85
C ALA A 292 -67.16 2.02 3.04
N SER A 293 -67.24 0.69 2.94
CA SER A 293 -68.35 0.03 2.24
C SER A 293 -69.70 0.19 2.96
N ILE A 294 -69.72 0.18 4.30
CA ILE A 294 -70.91 0.50 5.09
C ILE A 294 -71.32 1.96 4.88
N ALA A 295 -70.38 2.90 4.93
CA ALA A 295 -70.65 4.31 4.69
C ALA A 295 -71.24 4.54 3.29
N LEU A 296 -70.69 3.89 2.27
CA LEU A 296 -71.21 3.95 0.90
C LEU A 296 -72.65 3.41 0.82
N ALA A 297 -72.94 2.28 1.47
CA ALA A 297 -74.28 1.71 1.50
C ALA A 297 -75.30 2.65 2.17
N VAL A 298 -74.91 3.35 3.25
CA VAL A 298 -75.74 4.35 3.92
C VAL A 298 -76.01 5.56 3.02
N VAL A 299 -74.98 6.06 2.33
CA VAL A 299 -75.13 7.17 1.37
C VAL A 299 -76.07 6.80 0.23
N VAL A 300 -75.91 5.59 -0.34
CA VAL A 300 -76.81 5.08 -1.40
C VAL A 300 -78.24 4.94 -0.86
N TRP A 301 -78.41 4.45 0.37
CA TRP A 301 -79.74 4.31 0.98
C TRP A 301 -80.42 5.65 1.27
N LEU A 302 -79.68 6.67 1.70
CA LEU A 302 -80.21 8.03 1.93
C LEU A 302 -80.57 8.71 0.60
N THR A 303 -79.73 8.54 -0.42
CA THR A 303 -79.92 9.16 -1.74
C THR A 303 -80.88 8.39 -2.65
N ARG A 304 -81.31 7.16 -2.29
CA ARG A 304 -82.20 6.32 -3.11
C ARG A 304 -83.51 7.01 -3.52
N ARG A 305 -84.07 7.86 -2.66
CA ARG A 305 -85.30 8.62 -2.96
C ARG A 305 -85.05 9.73 -4.00
N LEU A 306 -83.86 10.33 -4.00
CA LEU A 306 -83.44 11.34 -4.97
C LEU A 306 -83.04 10.70 -6.30
N LEU A 307 -82.31 9.57 -6.27
CA LEU A 307 -81.99 8.78 -7.47
C LEU A 307 -83.24 8.23 -8.14
N GLY A 308 -84.23 7.75 -7.38
CA GLY A 308 -85.49 7.27 -7.93
C GLY A 308 -86.28 8.36 -8.69
N ARG A 309 -86.24 9.60 -8.20
CA ARG A 309 -86.89 10.75 -8.86
C ARG A 309 -86.17 11.21 -10.13
N SER A 310 -84.84 11.06 -10.18
CA SER A 310 -84.05 11.41 -11.36
C SER A 310 -84.09 10.31 -12.43
N LEU A 311 -84.16 9.04 -12.04
CA LEU A 311 -84.33 7.93 -12.99
C LEU A 311 -85.68 7.94 -13.70
N THR A 312 -86.78 8.27 -12.99
CA THR A 312 -88.10 8.38 -13.62
C THR A 312 -88.17 9.57 -14.59
N TYR A 313 -87.50 10.67 -14.28
CA TYR A 313 -87.36 11.82 -15.18
C TYR A 313 -86.60 11.44 -16.46
N LEU A 314 -85.45 10.77 -16.32
CA LEU A 314 -84.65 10.28 -17.46
C LEU A 314 -85.39 9.23 -18.30
N HIS A 315 -86.15 8.33 -17.66
CA HIS A 315 -86.96 7.33 -18.36
C HIS A 315 -88.08 7.96 -19.20
N HIS A 316 -88.70 9.03 -18.71
CA HIS A 316 -89.70 9.76 -19.48
C HIS A 316 -89.13 10.47 -20.70
N ILE A 317 -87.96 11.08 -20.58
CA ILE A 317 -87.26 11.71 -21.71
C ILE A 317 -86.89 10.66 -22.76
N TRP A 318 -86.37 9.51 -22.31
CA TRP A 318 -85.98 8.42 -23.18
C TRP A 318 -87.16 7.82 -23.97
N ARG A 319 -88.31 7.61 -23.31
CA ARG A 319 -89.51 7.11 -23.99
C ARG A 319 -90.04 8.10 -25.04
N ARG A 320 -89.97 9.41 -24.76
CA ARG A 320 -90.44 10.44 -25.70
C ARG A 320 -89.58 10.53 -26.96
N PHE A 321 -88.29 10.19 -26.85
CA PHE A 321 -87.37 10.19 -27.99
C PHE A 321 -87.59 9.01 -28.94
N TRP A 322 -88.13 7.88 -28.45
CA TRP A 322 -88.21 6.61 -29.18
C TRP A 322 -89.61 6.22 -29.67
N THR A 323 -90.59 7.13 -29.73
CA THR A 323 -91.89 6.83 -30.35
C THR A 323 -91.84 7.01 -31.88
N PRO A 324 -91.91 5.94 -32.69
CA PRO A 324 -91.82 6.06 -34.15
C PRO A 324 -93.13 6.61 -34.75
N VAL A 325 -93.00 7.53 -35.70
CA VAL A 325 -94.12 8.07 -36.50
C VAL A 325 -94.37 7.14 -37.69
N HIS A 326 -95.58 6.60 -37.84
CA HIS A 326 -95.92 5.71 -38.95
C HIS A 326 -96.19 6.50 -40.25
N LEU A 327 -95.50 6.13 -41.34
CA LEU A 327 -95.75 6.65 -42.70
C LEU A 327 -96.87 5.86 -43.42
N PRO A 328 -97.66 6.48 -44.33
CA PRO A 328 -98.81 5.85 -44.96
C PRO A 328 -98.41 4.82 -46.02
N LYS A 329 -99.13 3.69 -46.10
CA LYS A 329 -98.92 2.62 -47.10
C LYS A 329 -99.74 2.88 -48.37
N MET A 330 -99.07 2.98 -49.52
CA MET A 330 -99.68 2.83 -50.84
C MET A 330 -99.86 1.34 -51.16
N THR A 331 -101.06 1.05 -51.67
CA THR A 331 -101.72 -0.18 -52.15
C THR A 331 -100.97 -0.98 -53.24
N PRO A 332 -101.51 -2.10 -53.78
CA PRO A 332 -102.62 -2.98 -53.35
C PRO A 332 -102.28 -4.50 -53.46
N ASP A 333 -103.10 -5.39 -52.89
CA ASP A 333 -103.32 -6.69 -53.53
C ASP A 333 -104.77 -7.17 -53.38
N LYS A 334 -105.34 -7.58 -54.51
CA LYS A 334 -106.71 -8.07 -54.71
C LYS A 334 -106.64 -9.58 -54.88
N ARG A 335 -107.29 -10.33 -53.99
CA ARG A 335 -107.92 -11.65 -54.27
C ARG A 335 -108.69 -12.04 -52.99
N GLY A 336 -109.99 -12.30 -52.92
CA GLY A 336 -111.04 -12.50 -53.91
C GLY A 336 -111.96 -13.61 -53.36
N GLU A 337 -113.20 -13.28 -52.97
CA GLU A 337 -114.34 -14.20 -52.73
C GLU A 337 -115.59 -13.37 -53.09
N ARG A 338 -116.17 -13.60 -54.27
CA ARG A 338 -117.33 -14.47 -54.58
C ARG A 338 -118.68 -13.87 -54.16
#